data_AF-A0A699ZZK3-F1
#
_entry.id   AF-A0A699ZZK3-F1
#
_cell.length_a   1.000
_cell.length_b   1.000
_cell.length_c   1.000
_cell.angle_alpha   90.00
_cell.angle_beta   90.00
_cell.angle_gamma   90.00
#
_symmetry.space_group_name_H-M   'P 1'
#
loop_
_entity.id
_entity.type
_entity.pdbx_description
1 polymer ?
#
loop_
_entity_poly.entity_id
_entity_poly.type
_entity_poly.pdbx_seq_one_letter_code
_entity_poly.pdbx_strand_id
1 'polypeptide(L)'
;MQWAKYVVCIGAVLGIFTTVFMALLGAARILTGCSRERMLPPIFAWVSKSRQTPYVATITIGLIGGGIALFSEFAELSDMISIGTLLVFFFVAVGLLWFRCNVRGKTSFKSQCLLLLHTVAIVGFAM
;
A
#
# COMPACT_ATOMS: atom_id res chain seq x y z
N MET A 1 -1.21 38.67 8.34
CA MET A 1 -0.19 37.60 8.27
C MET A 1 -0.38 36.76 6.99
N GLN A 2 0.15 37.22 5.85
CA GLN A 2 0.04 36.50 4.56
C GLN A 2 1.21 35.53 4.33
N TRP A 3 2.40 35.85 4.85
CA TRP A 3 3.61 35.03 4.69
C TRP A 3 3.43 33.60 5.23
N ALA A 4 2.76 33.45 6.39
CA ALA A 4 2.49 32.15 6.99
C ALA A 4 1.57 31.28 6.13
N LYS A 5 0.61 31.87 5.40
CA LYS A 5 -0.27 31.12 4.49
C LYS A 5 0.52 30.49 3.35
N TYR A 6 1.42 31.25 2.71
CA TYR A 6 2.26 30.73 1.63
C TYR A 6 3.18 29.59 2.09
N VAL A 7 3.80 29.73 3.26
CA VAL A 7 4.68 28.69 3.83
C VAL A 7 3.89 27.40 4.10
N VAL A 8 2.70 27.49 4.68
CA VAL A 8 1.85 26.32 4.94
C VAL A 8 1.33 25.69 3.64
N CYS A 9 0.91 26.48 2.65
CA CYS A 9 0.48 25.97 1.35
C CYS A 9 1.59 25.21 0.63
N ILE A 10 2.81 25.74 0.62
CA ILE A 10 3.96 25.06 0.00
C ILE A 10 4.25 23.74 0.72
N GLY A 11 4.23 23.74 2.06
CA GLY A 11 4.39 22.52 2.86
C GLY A 11 3.32 21.46 2.58
N ALA A 12 2.06 21.87 2.48
CA ALA A 12 0.95 20.98 2.19
C ALA A 12 1.07 20.33 0.79
N VAL A 13 1.37 21.14 -0.24
CA VAL A 13 1.53 20.64 -1.61
C VAL A 13 2.71 19.67 -1.73
N LEU A 14 3.86 20.01 -1.14
CA LEU A 14 5.03 19.12 -1.13
C LEU A 14 4.78 17.83 -0.36
N GLY A 15 4.04 17.91 0.75
CA GLY A 15 3.65 16.74 1.54
C GLY A 15 2.78 15.78 0.74
N ILE A 16 1.70 16.27 0.14
CA ILE A 16 0.77 15.48 -0.68
C ILE A 16 1.50 14.91 -1.92
N PHE A 17 2.35 15.70 -2.57
CA PHE A 17 3.13 15.24 -3.70
C PHE A 17 4.04 14.06 -3.31
N THR A 18 4.70 14.16 -2.17
CA THR A 18 5.59 13.11 -1.68
C THR A 18 4.85 11.82 -1.33
N THR A 19 3.70 11.92 -0.66
CA THR A 19 2.90 10.73 -0.28
C THR A 19 2.34 10.01 -1.52
N VAL A 20 1.82 10.76 -2.49
CA VAL A 20 1.35 10.19 -3.77
C VAL A 20 2.50 9.53 -4.53
N PHE A 21 3.67 10.17 -4.59
CA PHE A 21 4.83 9.61 -5.26
C PHE A 21 5.31 8.31 -4.61
N MET A 22 5.34 8.27 -3.27
CA MET A 22 5.67 7.06 -2.51
C MET A 22 4.66 5.93 -2.76
N ALA A 23 3.37 6.22 -2.77
CA ALA A 23 2.32 5.23 -3.05
C ALA A 23 2.46 4.63 -4.46
N LEU A 24 2.73 5.46 -5.47
CA LEU A 24 2.92 5.03 -6.85
C LEU A 24 4.11 4.07 -7.00
N LEU A 25 5.23 4.39 -6.35
CA LEU A 25 6.43 3.55 -6.34
C LEU A 25 6.23 2.24 -5.54
N GLY A 26 5.51 2.31 -4.42
CA GLY A 26 5.16 1.14 -3.61
C GLY A 26 4.31 0.13 -4.38
N ALA A 27 3.22 0.60 -4.98
CA ALA A 27 2.31 -0.23 -5.78
C ALA A 27 3.02 -0.87 -6.97
N ALA A 28 3.89 -0.11 -7.66
CA ALA A 28 4.68 -0.62 -8.78
C ALA A 28 5.62 -1.78 -8.37
N ARG A 29 6.26 -1.68 -7.19
CA ARG A 29 7.14 -2.76 -6.68
C ARG A 29 6.35 -4.02 -6.32
N ILE A 30 5.22 -3.87 -5.64
CA ILE A 30 4.36 -5.01 -5.28
C ILE A 30 3.91 -5.74 -6.55
N LEU A 31 3.45 -5.00 -7.57
CA LEU A 31 3.00 -5.57 -8.83
C LEU A 31 4.10 -6.35 -9.56
N THR A 32 5.35 -5.84 -9.54
CA THR A 32 6.49 -6.60 -10.11
C THR A 32 6.85 -7.85 -9.33
N GLY A 33 6.68 -7.84 -8.00
CA GLY A 33 6.83 -9.02 -7.16
C GLY A 33 5.79 -10.09 -7.52
N CYS A 34 4.51 -9.72 -7.55
CA CYS A 34 3.41 -10.62 -7.91
C CYS A 34 3.54 -11.15 -9.35
N SER A 35 4.02 -10.34 -10.29
CA SER A 35 4.25 -10.79 -11.68
C SER A 35 5.37 -11.84 -11.77
N ARG A 36 6.34 -11.82 -10.85
CA ARG A 36 7.42 -12.82 -10.79
C ARG A 36 6.94 -14.18 -10.25
N GLU A 37 5.84 -14.19 -9.50
CA GLU A 37 5.15 -15.39 -9.03
C GLU A 37 4.18 -15.98 -10.08
N ARG A 38 4.22 -15.47 -11.33
CA ARG A 38 3.34 -15.86 -12.45
C ARG A 38 1.83 -15.66 -12.20
N MET A 39 1.44 -14.91 -11.17
CA MET A 39 0.02 -14.61 -10.87
C MET A 39 -0.58 -13.55 -11.81
N LEU A 40 0.23 -12.83 -12.58
CA LEU A 40 -0.20 -11.77 -13.50
C LEU A 40 0.47 -11.95 -14.88
N PRO A 41 -0.17 -11.49 -15.98
CA PRO A 41 0.38 -11.61 -17.33
C PRO A 41 1.79 -11.01 -17.44
N PRO A 42 2.74 -11.66 -18.16
CA PRO A 42 4.16 -11.27 -18.20
C PRO A 42 4.42 -9.89 -18.83
N ILE A 43 3.40 -9.25 -19.41
CA ILE A 43 3.46 -7.90 -19.96
C ILE A 43 3.72 -6.86 -18.85
N PHE A 44 3.25 -7.09 -17.61
CA PHE A 44 3.54 -6.22 -16.46
C PHE A 44 4.94 -6.45 -15.85
N ALA A 45 5.57 -7.59 -16.16
CA ALA A 45 6.95 -7.89 -15.79
C ALA A 45 7.98 -7.37 -16.80
N TRP A 46 7.56 -6.71 -17.88
CA TRP A 46 8.46 -6.12 -18.88
C TRP A 46 9.12 -4.86 -18.30
N VAL A 47 10.14 -5.09 -17.48
CA VAL A 47 11.02 -4.05 -16.95
C VAL A 47 11.94 -3.62 -18.08
N SER A 48 11.87 -2.34 -18.45
CA SER A 48 12.80 -1.78 -19.45
C SER A 48 14.24 -1.91 -18.94
N LYS A 49 15.07 -2.61 -19.73
CA LYS A 49 16.48 -2.96 -19.44
C LYS A 49 17.37 -1.75 -19.14
N SER A 50 16.93 -0.54 -19.53
CA SER A 50 17.70 0.69 -19.35
C SER A 50 17.44 1.44 -18.03
N ARG A 51 16.31 1.21 -17.35
CA ARG A 51 15.88 2.04 -16.20
C ARG A 51 15.51 1.24 -14.95
N GLN A 52 15.52 -0.09 -15.03
CA GLN A 52 15.14 -1.05 -13.96
C GLN A 52 13.82 -0.73 -13.24
N THR A 53 13.01 0.16 -13.80
CA THR A 53 11.74 0.63 -13.24
C THR A 53 10.62 0.12 -14.13
N PRO A 54 9.59 -0.50 -13.56
CA PRO A 54 8.45 -1.04 -14.30
C PRO A 54 7.54 0.10 -14.77
N TYR A 55 7.97 0.80 -15.83
CA TYR A 55 7.27 1.96 -16.38
C TYR A 55 5.81 1.64 -16.78
N VAL A 56 5.58 0.44 -17.34
CA VAL A 56 4.24 -0.05 -17.70
C VAL A 56 3.34 -0.19 -16.47
N ALA A 57 3.88 -0.67 -15.33
CA ALA A 57 3.14 -0.80 -14.09
C ALA A 57 2.77 0.57 -13.51
N THR A 58 3.73 1.50 -13.46
CA THR A 58 3.50 2.85 -12.92
C THR A 58 2.46 3.62 -13.72
N ILE A 59 2.52 3.56 -15.05
CA ILE A 59 1.51 4.21 -15.91
C ILE A 59 0.15 3.56 -15.72
N THR A 60 0.08 2.23 -15.69
CA THR A 60 -1.22 1.55 -15.54
C THR A 60 -1.88 1.89 -14.21
N ILE A 61 -1.12 1.87 -13.11
CA ILE A 61 -1.64 2.24 -11.77
C ILE A 61 -2.03 3.73 -11.73
N GLY A 62 -1.20 4.61 -12.30
CA GLY A 62 -1.50 6.04 -12.37
C GLY A 62 -2.73 6.37 -13.23
N LEU A 63 -2.90 5.67 -14.35
CA LEU A 63 -4.05 5.84 -15.25
C LEU A 63 -5.34 5.34 -14.60
N ILE A 64 -5.29 4.17 -13.95
CA ILE A 64 -6.44 3.61 -13.23
C ILE A 64 -6.80 4.51 -12.04
N GLY A 65 -5.83 4.87 -11.21
CA GLY A 65 -6.06 5.73 -10.04
C GLY A 65 -6.52 7.13 -10.42
N GLY A 66 -5.90 7.72 -11.45
CA GLY A 66 -6.33 9.00 -12.01
C GLY A 66 -7.73 8.93 -12.61
N GLY A 67 -8.03 7.87 -13.36
CA GLY A 67 -9.36 7.63 -13.91
C GLY A 67 -10.42 7.56 -12.82
N ILE A 68 -10.19 6.79 -11.76
CA ILE A 68 -11.13 6.69 -10.62
C ILE A 68 -11.29 8.06 -9.94
N ALA A 69 -10.19 8.81 -9.75
CA ALA A 69 -10.22 10.14 -9.15
C ALA A 69 -10.97 11.19 -9.99
N LEU A 70 -11.05 11.01 -11.32
CA LEU A 70 -11.79 11.90 -12.22
C LEU A 70 -13.31 11.70 -12.16
N PHE A 71 -13.78 10.48 -11.82
CA PHE A 71 -15.20 10.15 -11.77
C PHE A 71 -15.78 10.10 -10.34
N SER A 72 -14.95 10.00 -9.31
CA SER A 72 -15.38 9.81 -7.92
C SER A 72 -15.24 11.09 -7.07
N GLU A 73 -16.18 11.31 -6.17
CA GLU A 73 -16.10 12.38 -5.17
C GLU A 73 -15.13 12.01 -4.03
N PHE A 74 -14.49 13.01 -3.41
CA PHE A 74 -13.44 12.79 -2.39
C PHE A 74 -13.96 12.05 -1.15
N ALA A 75 -15.21 12.32 -0.74
CA ALA A 75 -15.83 11.70 0.43
C ALA A 75 -15.97 10.18 0.25
N GLU A 76 -16.60 9.76 -0.84
CA GLU A 76 -16.78 8.34 -1.19
C GLU A 76 -15.43 7.62 -1.33
N LEU A 77 -14.42 8.29 -1.91
CA LEU A 77 -13.10 7.71 -2.10
C LEU A 77 -12.39 7.45 -0.76
N SER A 78 -12.52 8.37 0.20
CA SER A 78 -11.96 8.23 1.55
C SER A 78 -12.59 7.07 2.32
N ASP A 79 -13.92 6.92 2.22
CA ASP A 79 -14.65 5.82 2.86
C ASP A 79 -14.23 4.46 2.26
N MET A 80 -14.09 4.40 0.93
CA MET A 80 -13.61 3.20 0.24
C MET A 80 -12.19 2.81 0.66
N ILE A 81 -11.27 3.77 0.77
CA ILE A 81 -9.88 3.53 1.21
C ILE A 81 -9.85 3.03 2.66
N SER A 82 -10.67 3.60 3.54
CA SER A 82 -10.74 3.22 4.96
C SER A 82 -11.19 1.78 5.12
N ILE A 83 -12.28 1.39 4.46
CA ILE A 83 -12.77 0.00 4.46
C ILE A 83 -11.74 -0.93 3.83
N GLY A 84 -11.09 -0.53 2.73
CA GLY A 84 -10.05 -1.31 2.07
C GLY A 84 -8.85 -1.59 2.98
N THR A 85 -8.41 -0.59 3.73
CA THR A 85 -7.26 -0.73 4.66
C THR A 85 -7.60 -1.65 5.83
N LEU A 86 -8.82 -1.56 6.37
CA LEU A 86 -9.32 -2.49 7.38
C LEU A 86 -9.33 -3.94 6.87
N LEU A 87 -9.78 -4.18 5.63
CA LEU A 87 -9.78 -5.50 5.02
C LEU A 87 -8.36 -6.07 4.84
N VAL A 88 -7.41 -5.26 4.38
CA VAL A 88 -6.00 -5.68 4.24
C VAL A 88 -5.44 -6.10 5.58
N PHE A 89 -5.67 -5.32 6.65
CA PHE A 89 -5.22 -5.67 7.98
C PHE A 89 -5.85 -6.95 8.52
N PHE A 90 -7.15 -7.15 8.27
CA PHE A 90 -7.83 -8.39 8.61
C PHE A 90 -7.19 -9.60 7.90
N PHE A 91 -6.94 -9.51 6.59
CA PHE A 91 -6.28 -10.58 5.84
C PHE A 91 -4.87 -10.86 6.32
N VAL A 92 -4.08 -9.82 6.65
CA VAL A 92 -2.74 -10.00 7.21
C VAL A 92 -2.78 -10.73 8.55
N ALA A 93 -3.72 -10.38 9.43
CA ALA A 93 -3.90 -11.04 10.73
C ALA A 93 -4.27 -12.53 10.55
N VAL A 94 -5.24 -12.83 9.68
CA VAL A 94 -5.65 -14.21 9.37
C VAL A 94 -4.51 -14.99 8.68
N GLY A 95 -3.82 -14.38 7.72
CA GLY A 95 -2.70 -14.99 7.00
C GLY A 95 -1.54 -15.35 7.93
N LEU A 96 -1.23 -14.49 8.91
CA LEU A 96 -0.22 -14.77 9.94
C LEU A 96 -0.64 -15.92 10.85
N LEU A 97 -1.91 -16.01 11.24
CA LEU A 97 -2.44 -17.14 12.01
C LEU A 97 -2.29 -18.44 11.22
N TRP A 98 -2.72 -18.44 9.95
CA TRP A 98 -2.66 -19.62 9.08
C TRP A 98 -1.23 -20.09 8.81
N PHE A 99 -0.31 -19.18 8.44
CA PHE A 99 1.08 -19.51 8.18
C PHE A 99 1.76 -20.11 9.42
N ARG A 100 1.44 -19.62 10.62
CA ARG A 100 1.96 -20.17 11.88
C ARG A 100 1.42 -21.56 12.17
N CYS A 101 0.12 -21.80 11.95
CA CYS A 101 -0.48 -23.12 12.12
C CYS A 101 0.12 -24.17 11.17
N ASN A 102 0.50 -23.78 9.95
CA ASN A 102 1.01 -24.72 8.96
C ASN A 102 2.53 -24.95 9.03
N VAL A 103 3.33 -23.94 9.44
CA VAL A 103 4.80 -23.99 9.32
C VAL A 103 5.53 -24.37 10.62
N ARG A 104 4.91 -24.29 11.81
CA ARG A 104 5.63 -24.55 13.09
C ARG A 104 4.86 -25.41 14.08
N GLY A 105 5.26 -26.67 14.17
CA GLY A 105 4.73 -27.65 15.12
C GLY A 105 5.10 -27.45 16.61
N LYS A 106 5.91 -26.47 17.02
CA LYS A 106 6.18 -26.15 18.45
C LYS A 106 6.65 -24.69 18.63
N THR A 107 5.94 -23.84 19.38
CA THR A 107 6.52 -22.74 20.22
C THR A 107 5.48 -22.08 21.16
N SER A 108 5.97 -21.62 22.32
CA SER A 108 5.27 -21.17 23.54
C SER A 108 4.37 -19.89 23.43
N PHE A 109 3.34 -19.84 24.28
CA PHE A 109 2.24 -18.85 24.40
C PHE A 109 2.70 -17.37 24.50
N LYS A 110 3.88 -17.10 25.07
CA LYS A 110 4.39 -15.72 25.27
C LYS A 110 4.76 -15.00 23.96
N SER A 111 5.16 -15.74 22.92
CA SER A 111 5.52 -15.18 21.61
C SER A 111 4.29 -14.89 20.74
N GLN A 112 3.15 -15.54 21.01
CA GLN A 112 1.89 -15.30 20.29
C GLN A 112 1.23 -13.98 20.69
N CYS A 113 1.25 -13.64 21.97
CA CYS A 113 0.73 -12.36 22.47
C CYS A 113 1.59 -11.18 21.98
N LEU A 114 2.91 -11.32 21.93
CA LEU A 114 3.82 -10.25 21.51
C LEU A 114 3.73 -9.93 19.99
N LEU A 115 3.34 -10.91 19.17
CA LEU A 115 3.15 -10.75 17.72
C LEU A 115 1.75 -10.25 17.36
N LEU A 116 0.71 -10.73 18.05
CA LEU A 116 -0.63 -10.13 17.95
C LEU A 116 -0.61 -8.68 18.42
N LEU A 117 0.17 -8.37 19.46
CA LEU A 117 0.40 -7.01 19.92
C LEU A 117 1.14 -6.17 18.89
N HIS A 118 2.03 -6.74 18.06
CA HIS A 118 2.69 -6.01 16.98
C HIS A 118 1.76 -5.77 15.79
N THR A 119 0.94 -6.75 15.39
CA THR A 119 -0.05 -6.56 14.32
C THR A 119 -1.15 -5.60 14.74
N VAL A 120 -1.62 -5.69 15.99
CA VAL A 120 -2.61 -4.76 16.55
C VAL A 120 -2.00 -3.37 16.77
N ALA A 121 -0.71 -3.27 17.13
CA ALA A 121 -0.02 -1.97 17.23
C ALA A 121 0.15 -1.28 15.86
N ILE A 122 0.39 -2.04 14.78
CA ILE A 122 0.44 -1.49 13.42
C ILE A 122 -0.94 -1.00 12.98
N VAL A 123 -2.00 -1.75 13.29
CA VAL A 123 -3.39 -1.36 13.01
C VAL A 123 -3.81 -0.14 13.84
N GLY A 124 -3.44 -0.09 15.13
CA GLY A 124 -3.74 1.03 16.03
C GLY A 124 -2.90 2.28 15.78
N PHE A 125 -1.76 2.17 15.12
CA PHE A 125 -0.96 3.32 14.67
C PHE A 125 -1.46 3.90 13.33
N ALA A 126 -2.29 3.14 12.58
CA ALA A 126 -2.82 3.54 11.27
C ALA A 126 -4.22 4.18 11.32
N MET A 127 -4.88 4.19 12.49
CA MET A 127 -6.08 4.99 12.78
C MET A 127 -5.68 6.32 13.44
#